data_AF-A0A3C0N6P1-F1
#
_entry.id   AF-A0A3C0N6P1-F1
#
_cell.length_a   1.000
_cell.length_b   1.000
_cell.length_c   1.000
_cell.angle_alpha   90.00
_cell.angle_beta   90.00
_cell.angle_gamma   90.00
#
_symmetry.space_group_name_H-M   'P 1'
#
loop_
_entity.id
_entity.type
_entity.pdbx_description
1 polymer ?
#
loop_
_entity_poly.entity_id
_entity_poly.type
_entity_poly.pdbx_seq_one_letter_code
_entity_poly.pdbx_strand_id
1 'polypeptide(L)'
;MFILITEEITTVFSEEISMYLKSLVPAYIVSSLLLTLLTPLIANGQTNDVETLAVTDVAQKSCVGIGNPLSKADLRNRVDPRRINTPNALEFLFELFAIKSVGFAEPNRKRYFSLGINREVEPDAVGPVNLLVLDENGRVVRRGRFQESVFFDAKARVQKIGIDRNNPQALGYIDVLKNDSPAGKDEAPLLLRPVPRLIYLTVSDTKVTSALTQQAKLSGVAVYQSVVCDNPGGQPKVNDLIMGRAVPLNPTVYIGRPTPNPNDVIKPKPGSL
;
A
#
# COMPACT_ATOMS: atom_id res chain seq x y z
N MET A 1 -21.93 13.77 2.63
CA MET A 1 -20.45 13.86 2.66
C MET A 1 -19.85 12.65 1.95
N PHE A 2 -19.13 12.85 0.84
CA PHE A 2 -18.40 11.79 0.15
C PHE A 2 -16.93 11.86 0.57
N ILE A 3 -16.42 10.83 1.25
CA ILE A 3 -14.98 10.74 1.51
C ILE A 3 -14.31 10.15 0.27
N LEU A 4 -13.91 11.03 -0.65
CA LEU A 4 -13.02 10.67 -1.76
C LEU A 4 -11.60 10.60 -1.22
N ILE A 5 -11.14 9.40 -0.86
CA ILE A 5 -9.72 9.13 -0.66
C ILE A 5 -9.08 9.12 -2.05
N THR A 6 -8.56 10.26 -2.47
CA THR A 6 -7.74 10.38 -3.68
C THR A 6 -6.30 10.62 -3.24
N GLU A 7 -5.41 9.75 -3.70
CA GLU A 7 -3.96 9.98 -3.67
C GLU A 7 -3.61 10.99 -4.77
N GLU A 8 -3.12 12.17 -4.42
CA GLU A 8 -2.52 13.02 -5.45
C GLU A 8 -1.24 12.37 -5.96
N ILE A 9 -1.15 12.26 -7.29
CA ILE A 9 0.07 11.95 -8.01
C ILE A 9 1.05 13.09 -7.75
N THR A 10 2.10 12.85 -6.97
CA THR A 10 3.33 13.64 -7.11
C THR A 10 3.93 13.33 -8.47
N THR A 11 3.77 14.23 -9.43
CA THR A 11 4.69 14.32 -10.56
C THR A 11 6.07 14.64 -10.00
N VAL A 12 6.90 13.60 -9.85
CA VAL A 12 8.33 13.80 -9.70
C VAL A 12 8.86 14.15 -11.09
N PHE A 13 9.07 15.44 -11.31
CA PHE A 13 9.93 15.90 -12.39
C PHE A 13 11.35 15.46 -12.04
N SER A 14 11.84 14.38 -12.67
CA SER A 14 13.27 14.16 -12.79
C SER A 14 13.74 14.87 -14.07
N GLU A 15 14.06 16.15 -13.96
CA GLU A 15 14.93 16.81 -14.93
C GLU A 15 16.36 16.28 -14.75
N GLU A 16 16.65 15.03 -15.11
CA GLU A 16 18.04 14.56 -15.17
C GLU A 16 18.26 13.30 -16.02
N ILE A 17 17.59 13.16 -17.17
CA ILE A 17 18.07 12.29 -18.27
C ILE A 17 17.79 12.98 -19.62
N SER A 18 18.34 14.19 -19.81
CA SER A 18 18.25 14.97 -21.06
C SER A 18 19.56 14.93 -21.85
N MET A 19 20.16 13.75 -22.01
CA MET A 19 21.36 13.67 -22.87
C MET A 19 21.54 12.40 -23.69
N TYR A 20 20.61 11.44 -23.64
CA TYR A 20 20.62 10.31 -24.56
C TYR A 20 19.20 10.02 -25.04
N LEU A 21 18.86 10.60 -26.20
CA LEU A 21 17.89 10.14 -27.23
C LEU A 21 17.14 11.33 -27.83
N LYS A 22 17.78 12.00 -28.79
CA LYS A 22 17.09 12.75 -29.84
C LYS A 22 16.53 11.73 -30.84
N SER A 23 15.21 11.53 -30.87
CA SER A 23 14.35 11.82 -32.04
C SER A 23 13.01 11.08 -31.98
N LEU A 24 11.94 11.88 -32.01
CA LEU A 24 10.63 11.65 -32.63
C LEU A 24 9.56 10.73 -31.96
N VAL A 25 8.72 11.39 -31.14
CA VAL A 25 7.22 11.39 -31.07
C VAL A 25 6.43 10.07 -30.78
N PRO A 26 5.28 10.07 -30.05
CA PRO A 26 4.67 11.00 -29.09
C PRO A 26 4.49 10.42 -27.67
N ALA A 27 4.29 11.31 -26.70
CA ALA A 27 3.95 10.99 -25.33
C ALA A 27 2.60 10.26 -25.19
N TYR A 28 2.66 8.98 -24.83
CA TYR A 28 1.59 8.30 -24.09
C TYR A 28 2.17 7.84 -22.75
N ILE A 29 2.40 8.80 -21.85
CA ILE A 29 2.47 8.51 -20.42
C ILE A 29 1.02 8.34 -19.96
N VAL A 30 0.41 7.20 -20.29
CA VAL A 30 -0.79 6.78 -19.57
C VAL A 30 -0.30 6.38 -18.19
N SER A 31 -0.37 7.36 -17.31
CA SER A 31 -0.16 7.27 -15.89
C SER A 31 -0.79 5.99 -15.32
N SER A 32 0.02 4.96 -15.13
CA SER A 32 -0.35 3.76 -14.39
C SER A 32 -0.62 4.05 -12.91
N LEU A 33 -0.25 5.25 -12.43
CA LEU A 33 -0.68 5.79 -11.14
C LEU A 33 -2.13 6.32 -11.16
N LEU A 34 -2.67 6.73 -12.32
CA LEU A 34 -4.01 7.32 -12.43
C LEU A 34 -5.12 6.26 -12.37
N LEU A 35 -4.82 4.99 -12.71
CA LEU A 35 -5.82 3.92 -12.67
C LEU A 35 -6.06 3.33 -11.28
N THR A 36 -5.16 3.59 -10.31
CA THR A 36 -5.41 3.31 -8.88
C THR A 36 -6.23 4.39 -8.19
N LEU A 37 -6.55 5.49 -8.90
CA LEU A 37 -7.07 6.72 -8.30
C LEU A 37 -8.53 7.08 -8.56
N LEU A 38 -9.19 6.34 -9.44
CA LEU A 38 -10.54 6.65 -9.89
C LEU A 38 -11.57 5.55 -9.60
N THR A 39 -11.34 4.70 -8.60
CA THR A 39 -12.46 4.01 -7.96
C THR A 39 -13.05 4.93 -6.91
N PRO A 40 -14.17 5.63 -7.16
CA PRO A 40 -14.95 6.19 -6.08
C PRO A 40 -15.35 5.04 -5.15
N LEU A 41 -14.84 5.07 -3.92
CA LEU A 41 -15.38 4.26 -2.83
C LEU A 41 -16.76 4.83 -2.49
N ILE A 42 -17.78 4.41 -3.24
CA ILE A 42 -19.16 4.53 -2.81
C ILE A 42 -19.30 3.53 -1.65
N ALA A 43 -19.08 4.02 -0.43
CA ALA A 43 -19.37 3.28 0.79
C ALA A 43 -20.89 3.18 0.96
N ASN A 44 -21.54 2.33 0.17
CA ASN A 44 -22.87 1.83 0.53
C ASN A 44 -22.66 0.87 1.70
N GLY A 45 -23.13 1.26 2.88
CA GLY A 45 -23.12 0.46 4.09
C GLY A 45 -24.02 -0.76 3.94
N GLN A 46 -23.53 -1.81 3.28
CA GLN A 46 -24.03 -3.17 3.48
C GLN A 46 -23.14 -3.83 4.53
N THR A 47 -23.73 -4.08 5.69
CA THR A 47 -23.18 -4.86 6.80
C THR A 47 -23.22 -6.36 6.49
N ASN A 48 -22.70 -6.76 5.33
CA ASN A 48 -22.59 -8.18 5.00
C ASN A 48 -21.33 -8.74 5.66
N ASP A 49 -21.49 -9.92 6.24
CA ASP A 49 -20.49 -10.65 7.03
C ASP A 49 -19.10 -10.63 6.39
N VAL A 50 -18.08 -10.48 7.25
CA VAL A 50 -16.68 -10.37 6.88
C VAL A 50 -16.22 -11.69 6.25
N GLU A 51 -16.39 -11.81 4.95
CA GLU A 51 -15.87 -12.92 4.17
C GLU A 51 -14.33 -12.80 4.15
N THR A 52 -13.66 -13.76 4.78
CA THR A 52 -12.22 -13.96 4.59
C THR A 52 -11.96 -14.14 3.10
N LEU A 53 -11.46 -13.10 2.43
CA LEU A 53 -11.03 -13.17 1.03
C LEU A 53 -10.06 -14.35 0.87
N ALA A 54 -10.43 -15.32 0.04
CA ALA A 54 -9.54 -16.43 -0.27
C ALA A 54 -8.27 -15.90 -0.95
N VAL A 55 -7.13 -16.60 -0.81
CA VAL A 55 -5.84 -16.17 -1.41
C VAL A 55 -5.95 -15.98 -2.91
N THR A 56 -6.62 -16.94 -3.57
CA THR A 56 -6.92 -16.90 -5.00
C THR A 56 -7.69 -15.65 -5.39
N ASP A 57 -8.58 -15.18 -4.52
CA ASP A 57 -9.39 -14.00 -4.77
C ASP A 57 -8.55 -12.71 -4.66
N VAL A 58 -7.63 -12.61 -3.70
CA VAL A 58 -6.71 -11.46 -3.59
C VAL A 58 -5.77 -11.35 -4.79
N ALA A 59 -5.13 -12.46 -5.18
CA ALA A 59 -4.19 -12.48 -6.30
C ALA A 59 -4.88 -12.13 -7.62
N GLN A 60 -6.05 -12.72 -7.89
CA GLN A 60 -6.85 -12.38 -9.05
C GLN A 60 -7.30 -10.93 -9.01
N LYS A 61 -7.85 -10.46 -7.87
CA LYS A 61 -8.26 -9.06 -7.67
C LYS A 61 -7.11 -8.09 -7.94
N SER A 62 -5.89 -8.38 -7.51
CA SER A 62 -4.72 -7.53 -7.74
C SER A 62 -4.36 -7.40 -9.22
N CYS A 63 -4.51 -8.48 -9.99
CA CYS A 63 -4.09 -8.53 -11.40
C CYS A 63 -5.20 -8.26 -12.43
N VAL A 64 -6.44 -7.98 -11.98
CA VAL A 64 -7.58 -7.69 -12.87
C VAL A 64 -7.23 -6.62 -13.90
N GLY A 65 -7.42 -6.95 -15.17
CA GLY A 65 -7.24 -6.03 -16.30
C GLY A 65 -5.79 -5.74 -16.68
N ILE A 66 -4.81 -6.36 -15.99
CA ILE A 66 -3.39 -6.13 -16.24
C ILE A 66 -2.70 -7.43 -16.70
N GLY A 67 -2.95 -8.56 -16.03
CA GLY A 67 -2.32 -9.84 -16.40
C GLY A 67 -2.65 -10.98 -15.43
N ASN A 68 -1.88 -12.06 -15.47
CA ASN A 68 -2.03 -13.19 -14.55
C ASN A 68 -1.13 -13.01 -13.32
N PRO A 69 -1.57 -13.42 -12.12
CA PRO A 69 -0.75 -13.37 -10.92
C PRO A 69 0.40 -14.39 -10.98
N LEU A 70 1.60 -13.97 -10.56
CA LEU A 70 2.82 -14.78 -10.67
C LEU A 70 3.28 -15.34 -9.32
N SER A 71 3.54 -16.64 -9.29
CA SER A 71 4.10 -17.35 -8.15
C SER A 71 5.61 -17.15 -8.03
N LYS A 72 6.21 -17.58 -6.92
CA LYS A 72 7.67 -17.60 -6.79
C LYS A 72 8.34 -18.46 -7.86
N ALA A 73 7.71 -19.57 -8.24
CA ALA A 73 8.21 -20.46 -9.27
C ALA A 73 8.23 -19.77 -10.64
N ASP A 74 7.17 -19.02 -10.97
CA ASP A 74 7.09 -18.27 -12.22
C ASP A 74 8.19 -17.21 -12.31
N LEU A 75 8.43 -16.47 -11.21
CA LEU A 75 9.51 -15.49 -11.17
C LEU A 75 10.89 -16.14 -11.34
N ARG A 76 11.13 -17.29 -10.71
CA ARG A 76 12.40 -18.01 -10.83
C ARG A 76 12.68 -18.41 -12.29
N ASN A 77 11.65 -18.77 -13.06
CA ASN A 77 11.80 -19.15 -14.46
C ASN A 77 12.09 -17.96 -15.40
N ARG A 78 11.90 -16.72 -14.93
CA ARG A 78 12.10 -15.49 -15.74
C ARG A 78 13.44 -14.83 -15.50
N VAL A 79 14.03 -15.02 -14.33
CA VAL A 79 15.33 -14.44 -14.00
C VAL A 79 16.46 -15.26 -14.63
N ASP A 80 17.47 -14.58 -15.20
CA ASP A 80 18.67 -15.25 -15.74
C ASP A 80 19.30 -16.11 -14.63
N PRO A 81 19.50 -17.43 -14.84
CA PRO A 81 20.09 -18.31 -13.83
C PRO A 81 21.44 -17.82 -13.30
N ARG A 82 22.22 -17.09 -14.11
CA ARG A 82 23.49 -16.48 -13.70
C ARG A 82 23.33 -15.40 -12.63
N ARG A 83 22.14 -14.79 -12.55
CA ARG A 83 21.78 -13.78 -11.53
C ARG A 83 21.23 -14.38 -10.25
N ILE A 84 20.86 -15.67 -10.23
CA ILE A 84 20.37 -16.37 -9.04
C ILE A 84 21.46 -17.31 -8.49
N ASN A 85 22.68 -16.79 -8.36
CA ASN A 85 23.82 -17.56 -7.83
C ASN A 85 23.92 -17.54 -6.30
N THR A 86 23.05 -16.79 -5.60
CA THR A 86 22.99 -16.75 -4.13
C THR A 86 21.61 -17.17 -3.61
N PRO A 87 21.52 -17.72 -2.37
CA PRO A 87 20.26 -18.21 -1.80
C PRO A 87 19.12 -17.20 -1.67
N ASN A 88 19.39 -15.89 -1.79
CA ASN A 88 18.41 -14.82 -1.64
C ASN A 88 18.37 -13.85 -2.84
N ALA A 89 19.03 -14.18 -3.95
CA ALA A 89 19.09 -13.27 -5.10
C ALA A 89 17.71 -12.95 -5.68
N LEU A 90 16.81 -13.94 -5.70
CA LEU A 90 15.45 -13.74 -6.21
C LEU A 90 14.65 -12.80 -5.30
N GLU A 91 14.76 -12.97 -3.98
CA GLU A 91 14.15 -12.11 -2.98
C GLU A 91 14.63 -10.66 -3.12
N PHE A 92 15.94 -10.45 -3.30
CA PHE A 92 16.51 -9.12 -3.50
C PHE A 92 16.04 -8.47 -4.81
N LEU A 93 16.07 -9.20 -5.92
CA LEU A 93 15.60 -8.70 -7.21
C LEU A 93 14.10 -8.34 -7.18
N PHE A 94 13.31 -9.19 -6.52
CA PHE A 94 11.89 -8.93 -6.33
C PHE A 94 11.65 -7.70 -5.46
N GLU A 95 12.37 -7.54 -4.35
CA GLU A 95 12.28 -6.36 -3.49
C GLU A 95 12.55 -5.08 -4.28
N LEU A 96 13.66 -5.03 -5.03
CA LEU A 96 13.97 -3.88 -5.87
C LEU A 96 12.87 -3.55 -6.89
N PHE A 97 12.34 -4.57 -7.56
CA PHE A 97 11.23 -4.42 -8.50
C PHE A 97 9.97 -3.89 -7.81
N ALA A 98 9.58 -4.52 -6.70
CA ALA A 98 8.38 -4.19 -5.95
C ALA A 98 8.44 -2.76 -5.42
N ILE A 99 9.55 -2.35 -4.81
CA ILE A 99 9.73 -1.00 -4.27
C ILE A 99 9.72 0.07 -5.37
N LYS A 100 10.36 -0.21 -6.52
CA LYS A 100 10.29 0.67 -7.70
C LYS A 100 8.88 0.85 -8.24
N SER A 101 8.07 -0.21 -8.24
CA SER A 101 6.70 -0.15 -8.74
C SER A 101 5.78 0.77 -7.93
N VAL A 102 6.13 1.05 -6.67
CA VAL A 102 5.38 1.95 -5.78
C VAL A 102 6.05 3.33 -5.65
N GLY A 103 6.97 3.66 -6.58
CA GLY A 103 7.47 5.03 -6.78
C GLY A 103 8.77 5.37 -6.04
N PHE A 104 9.46 4.40 -5.43
CA PHE A 104 10.76 4.63 -4.80
C PHE A 104 11.90 4.21 -5.73
N ALA A 105 12.97 4.99 -5.83
CA ALA A 105 14.14 4.62 -6.63
C ALA A 105 14.84 3.36 -6.11
N GLU A 106 14.87 3.19 -4.79
CA GLU A 106 15.51 2.10 -4.05
C GLU A 106 14.83 1.90 -2.68
N PRO A 107 15.08 0.77 -1.98
CA PRO A 107 14.61 0.56 -0.61
C PRO A 107 15.08 1.69 0.32
N ASN A 108 14.13 2.41 0.91
CA ASN A 108 14.40 3.44 1.92
C ASN A 108 14.04 2.87 3.30
N ARG A 109 14.91 1.97 3.77
CA ARG A 109 14.72 1.26 5.03
C ARG A 109 14.96 2.22 6.19
N LYS A 110 13.97 2.31 7.07
CA LYS A 110 14.06 3.06 8.32
C LYS A 110 13.70 2.16 9.47
N ARG A 111 14.49 2.20 10.54
CA ARG A 111 14.23 1.41 11.73
C ARG A 111 13.31 2.15 12.69
N TYR A 112 12.38 1.40 13.27
CA TYR A 112 11.45 1.87 14.28
C TYR A 112 11.47 0.93 15.46
N PHE A 113 11.45 1.48 16.66
CA PHE A 113 11.30 0.67 17.86
C PHE A 113 9.82 0.45 18.15
N SER A 114 9.38 -0.80 18.17
CA SER A 114 8.01 -1.16 18.59
C SER A 114 8.00 -1.52 20.07
N LEU A 115 7.23 -0.75 20.85
CA LEU A 115 7.00 -1.03 22.27
C LEU A 115 6.18 -2.32 22.46
N GLY A 116 5.21 -2.57 21.58
CA GLY A 116 4.32 -3.73 21.65
C GLY A 116 5.04 -5.08 21.52
N ILE A 117 6.19 -5.11 20.83
CA ILE A 117 7.02 -6.33 20.70
C ILE A 117 8.41 -6.19 21.34
N ASN A 118 8.72 -5.03 21.92
CA ASN A 118 10.00 -4.66 22.53
C ASN A 118 11.21 -4.94 21.61
N ARG A 119 11.10 -4.58 20.33
CA ARG A 119 12.11 -4.83 19.29
C ARG A 119 12.05 -3.80 18.17
N GLU A 120 13.15 -3.66 17.43
CA GLU A 120 13.17 -2.90 16.19
C GLU A 120 12.46 -3.64 15.05
N VAL A 121 11.81 -2.86 14.19
CA VAL A 121 11.25 -3.29 12.91
C VAL A 121 11.75 -2.36 11.80
N GLU A 122 11.92 -2.93 10.61
CA GLU A 122 12.50 -2.24 9.46
C GLU A 122 11.70 -2.60 8.20
N PRO A 123 10.72 -1.77 7.78
CA PRO A 123 10.06 -1.94 6.49
C PRO A 123 11.03 -1.67 5.33
N ASP A 124 10.75 -2.27 4.17
CA ASP A 124 11.58 -2.13 2.97
C ASP A 124 11.50 -0.71 2.38
N ALA A 125 10.36 -0.05 2.54
CA ALA A 125 10.23 1.38 2.30
C ALA A 125 9.15 2.02 3.19
N VAL A 126 9.25 3.34 3.33
CA VAL A 126 8.34 4.16 4.12
C VAL A 126 7.85 5.33 3.29
N GLY A 127 6.54 5.54 3.27
CA GLY A 127 5.89 6.62 2.52
C GLY A 127 4.87 7.43 3.33
N PRO A 128 4.34 8.51 2.74
CA PRO A 128 3.31 9.31 3.35
C PRO A 128 1.90 8.75 3.12
N VAL A 129 0.99 9.01 4.06
CA VAL A 129 -0.46 9.02 3.77
C VAL A 129 -0.85 10.43 3.34
N ASN A 130 -1.39 10.56 2.12
CA ASN A 130 -2.05 11.79 1.69
C ASN A 130 -3.54 11.70 2.03
N LEU A 131 -4.06 12.74 2.67
CA LEU A 131 -5.46 12.86 3.05
C LEU A 131 -6.07 14.05 2.29
N LEU A 132 -7.17 13.77 1.59
CA LEU A 132 -8.07 14.77 1.06
C LEU A 132 -9.48 14.44 1.54
N VAL A 133 -10.12 15.38 2.23
CA VAL A 133 -11.51 15.25 2.68
C VAL A 133 -12.31 16.33 1.99
N LEU A 134 -13.41 15.90 1.35
CA LEU A 134 -14.37 16.76 0.69
C LEU A 134 -15.68 16.81 1.48
N ASP A 135 -16.34 17.96 1.49
CA ASP A 135 -17.72 18.05 1.93
C ASP A 135 -18.69 17.46 0.88
N GLU A 136 -19.99 17.56 1.16
CA GLU A 136 -21.04 17.13 0.22
C GLU A 136 -21.12 17.96 -1.06
N ASN A 137 -20.58 19.18 -1.06
CA ASN A 137 -20.51 20.07 -2.22
C ASN A 137 -19.20 19.89 -3.00
N GLY A 138 -18.37 18.91 -2.64
CA GLY A 138 -17.07 18.65 -3.25
C GLY A 138 -15.97 19.64 -2.85
N ARG A 139 -16.19 20.48 -1.83
CA ARG A 139 -15.19 21.45 -1.35
C ARG A 139 -14.21 20.76 -0.42
N VAL A 140 -12.93 21.12 -0.52
CA VAL A 140 -11.89 20.59 0.36
C VAL A 140 -12.07 21.14 1.77
N VAL A 141 -12.41 20.26 2.72
CA VAL A 141 -12.55 20.60 4.15
C VAL A 141 -11.32 20.23 4.97
N ARG A 142 -10.51 19.29 4.49
CA ARG A 142 -9.22 18.96 5.09
C ARG A 142 -8.28 18.43 4.02
N ARG A 143 -7.04 18.89 4.06
CA ARG A 143 -5.93 18.30 3.30
C ARG A 143 -4.75 18.11 4.25
N GLY A 144 -4.04 17.01 4.11
CA GLY A 144 -2.87 16.73 4.93
C GLY A 144 -1.96 15.72 4.28
N ARG A 145 -0.67 15.80 4.61
CA ARG A 145 0.35 14.82 4.22
C ARG A 145 1.04 14.34 5.48
N PHE A 146 0.80 13.08 5.82
CA PHE A 146 1.31 12.44 7.02
C PHE A 146 2.48 11.58 6.61
N GLN A 147 3.69 12.11 6.76
CA GLN A 147 4.92 11.37 6.45
C GLN A 147 5.01 10.09 7.29
N GLU A 148 5.76 9.11 6.81
CA GLU A 148 6.06 7.89 7.57
C GLU A 148 4.84 7.15 8.12
N SER A 149 3.75 7.17 7.35
CA SER A 149 2.45 6.62 7.73
C SER A 149 2.00 5.47 6.82
N VAL A 150 2.85 5.11 5.84
CA VAL A 150 2.71 3.93 5.00
C VAL A 150 3.99 3.12 5.08
N PHE A 151 3.89 1.86 5.52
CA PHE A 151 5.00 0.91 5.44
C PHE A 151 4.79 -0.03 4.26
N PHE A 152 5.84 -0.21 3.47
CA PHE A 152 5.90 -1.18 2.38
C PHE A 152 6.83 -2.32 2.77
N ASP A 153 6.36 -3.55 2.56
CA ASP A 153 7.10 -4.76 2.90
C ASP A 153 7.00 -5.76 1.75
N ALA A 154 8.10 -5.97 1.05
CA ALA A 154 8.19 -6.83 -0.12
C ALA A 154 8.54 -8.26 0.28
N LYS A 155 7.79 -9.24 -0.23
CA LYS A 155 7.94 -10.66 0.10
C LYS A 155 7.81 -11.54 -1.14
N ALA A 156 8.94 -12.07 -1.59
CA ALA A 156 9.03 -13.03 -2.70
C ALA A 156 8.97 -14.50 -2.23
N ARG A 157 8.87 -14.75 -0.92
CA ARG A 157 8.88 -16.11 -0.34
C ARG A 157 7.45 -16.64 -0.25
N VAL A 158 7.26 -17.90 -0.61
CA VAL A 158 6.02 -18.63 -0.34
C VAL A 158 5.87 -18.76 1.18
N GLN A 159 5.02 -17.93 1.78
CA GLN A 159 4.85 -17.90 3.22
C GLN A 159 3.47 -17.38 3.63
N LYS A 160 3.11 -17.68 4.89
CA LYS A 160 2.00 -17.05 5.58
C LYS A 160 2.55 -15.87 6.39
N ILE A 161 2.18 -14.65 6.02
CA ILE A 161 2.49 -13.43 6.77
C ILE A 161 1.43 -13.29 7.85
N GLY A 162 1.80 -13.53 9.09
CA GLY A 162 0.88 -13.54 10.21
C GLY A 162 1.46 -12.95 11.49
N ILE A 163 0.74 -13.12 12.59
CA ILE A 163 1.24 -12.81 13.93
C ILE A 163 2.05 -14.03 14.40
N ASP A 164 3.37 -13.97 14.19
CA ASP A 164 4.30 -14.97 14.70
C ASP A 164 5.07 -14.40 15.90
N ARG A 165 5.15 -15.15 16.99
CA ARG A 165 5.93 -14.76 18.17
C ARG A 165 7.44 -14.83 17.91
N ASN A 166 7.86 -15.71 17.01
CA ASN A 166 9.28 -15.88 16.66
C ASN A 166 9.74 -14.85 15.64
N ASN A 167 8.84 -14.37 14.79
CA ASN A 167 9.06 -13.25 13.88
C ASN A 167 7.94 -12.19 14.01
N PRO A 168 7.99 -11.35 15.06
CA PRO A 168 6.92 -10.42 15.38
C PRO A 168 6.92 -9.15 14.50
N GLN A 169 7.68 -9.11 13.41
CA GLN A 169 7.88 -7.91 12.59
C GLN A 169 6.55 -7.31 12.10
N ALA A 170 5.62 -8.13 11.62
CA ALA A 170 4.30 -7.66 11.19
C ALA A 170 3.48 -7.02 12.32
N LEU A 171 3.59 -7.54 13.54
CA LEU A 171 2.95 -6.96 14.72
C LEU A 171 3.63 -5.64 15.12
N GLY A 172 4.96 -5.58 15.06
CA GLY A 172 5.70 -4.36 15.34
C GLY A 172 5.43 -3.25 14.31
N TYR A 173 5.23 -3.58 13.03
CA TYR A 173 4.77 -2.60 12.03
C TYR A 173 3.42 -2.00 12.40
N ILE A 174 2.44 -2.84 12.79
CA ILE A 174 1.11 -2.38 13.20
C ILE A 174 1.22 -1.48 14.44
N ASP A 175 2.02 -1.87 15.41
CA ASP A 175 2.25 -1.09 16.64
C ASP A 175 2.83 0.29 16.34
N VAL A 176 3.92 0.35 15.55
CA VAL A 176 4.56 1.61 15.15
C VAL A 176 3.62 2.47 14.31
N LEU A 177 2.93 1.88 13.32
CA LEU A 177 1.99 2.63 12.49
C LEU A 177 0.83 3.22 13.32
N LYS A 178 0.33 2.48 14.31
CA LYS A 178 -0.73 2.95 15.20
C LYS A 178 -0.23 4.05 16.14
N ASN A 179 0.88 3.79 16.82
CA ASN A 179 1.29 4.55 17.99
C ASN A 179 2.32 5.62 17.70
N ASP A 180 3.09 5.51 16.61
CA ASP A 180 4.23 6.37 16.31
C ASP A 180 4.11 7.16 15.00
N SER A 181 3.37 6.67 14.02
CA SER A 181 3.19 7.41 12.78
C SER A 181 2.36 8.69 12.98
N PRO A 182 2.65 9.78 12.25
CA PRO A 182 1.84 11.00 12.25
C PRO A 182 0.35 10.74 11.96
N ALA A 183 0.02 9.80 11.07
CA ALA A 183 -1.39 9.45 10.82
C ALA A 183 -2.04 8.72 12.00
N GLY A 184 -1.31 7.81 12.65
CA GLY A 184 -1.80 7.08 13.83
C GLY A 184 -2.01 7.99 15.05
N LYS A 185 -1.14 8.98 15.23
CA LYS A 185 -1.21 10.00 16.30
C LYS A 185 -2.23 11.12 16.04
N ASP A 186 -2.77 11.22 14.84
CA ASP A 186 -3.69 12.30 14.49
C ASP A 186 -4.95 12.26 15.38
N GLU A 187 -5.16 13.30 16.18
CA GLU A 187 -6.26 13.36 17.15
C GLU A 187 -7.59 13.79 16.51
N ALA A 188 -7.64 14.01 15.20
CA ALA A 188 -8.87 14.44 14.56
C ALA A 188 -10.01 13.43 14.79
N PRO A 189 -11.27 13.89 14.67
CA PRO A 189 -12.43 13.01 14.72
C PRO A 189 -12.27 11.85 13.75
N LEU A 190 -12.77 10.67 14.12
CA LEU A 190 -12.56 9.40 13.40
C LEU A 190 -12.82 9.50 11.88
N LEU A 191 -13.77 10.37 11.49
CA LEU A 191 -14.18 10.63 10.12
C LEU A 191 -13.13 11.35 9.28
N LEU A 192 -12.36 12.21 9.94
CA LEU A 192 -11.34 13.06 9.36
C LEU A 192 -9.94 12.49 9.58
N ARG A 193 -9.79 11.51 10.47
CA ARG A 193 -8.49 10.92 10.80
C ARG A 193 -7.92 10.16 9.59
N PRO A 194 -6.66 10.41 9.20
CA PRO A 194 -5.97 9.56 8.23
C PRO A 194 -5.82 8.13 8.78
N VAL A 195 -5.85 7.14 7.90
CA VAL A 195 -5.62 5.74 8.29
C VAL A 195 -4.20 5.36 7.88
N PRO A 196 -3.30 5.03 8.84
CA PRO A 196 -1.98 4.51 8.50
C PRO A 196 -2.10 3.15 7.79
N ARG A 197 -1.13 2.84 6.93
CA ARG A 197 -1.23 1.69 6.01
C ARG A 197 0.00 0.79 6.08
N LEU A 198 -0.24 -0.52 6.03
CA LEU A 198 0.77 -1.54 5.83
C LEU A 198 0.48 -2.22 4.49
N ILE A 199 1.40 -2.11 3.54
CA ILE A 199 1.23 -2.60 2.17
C ILE A 199 2.24 -3.72 1.93
N TYR A 200 1.74 -4.94 1.77
CA TYR A 200 2.56 -6.07 1.35
C TYR A 200 2.65 -6.12 -0.17
N LEU A 201 3.86 -6.18 -0.69
CA LEU A 201 4.15 -6.38 -2.11
C LEU A 201 4.63 -7.80 -2.29
N THR A 202 3.84 -8.67 -2.93
CA THR A 202 4.07 -10.12 -2.84
C THR A 202 4.00 -10.86 -4.17
N VAL A 203 4.51 -12.08 -4.16
CA VAL A 203 4.13 -13.12 -5.13
C VAL A 203 2.73 -13.68 -4.81
N SER A 204 2.13 -14.37 -5.77
CA SER A 204 0.73 -14.85 -5.69
C SER A 204 0.52 -15.98 -4.69
N ASP A 205 1.58 -16.70 -4.33
CA ASP A 205 1.59 -17.81 -3.38
C ASP A 205 1.90 -17.36 -1.93
N THR A 206 2.05 -16.05 -1.70
CA THR A 206 2.16 -15.45 -0.36
C THR A 206 0.78 -15.10 0.20
N LYS A 207 0.51 -15.49 1.44
CA LYS A 207 -0.78 -15.24 2.11
C LYS A 207 -0.62 -14.35 3.34
N VAL A 208 -1.36 -13.25 3.41
CA VAL A 208 -1.57 -12.52 4.66
C VAL A 208 -2.67 -13.23 5.47
N THR A 209 -2.43 -13.52 6.76
CA THR A 209 -3.38 -14.28 7.57
C THR A 209 -4.51 -13.42 8.13
N SER A 210 -5.67 -14.05 8.39
CA SER A 210 -6.82 -13.38 8.99
C SER A 210 -6.50 -12.80 10.37
N ALA A 211 -5.72 -13.51 11.19
CA ALA A 211 -5.28 -13.03 12.51
C ALA A 211 -4.54 -11.69 12.42
N LEU A 212 -3.64 -11.54 11.45
CA LEU A 212 -2.93 -10.28 11.24
C LEU A 212 -3.88 -9.16 10.81
N THR A 213 -4.79 -9.44 9.86
CA THR A 213 -5.77 -8.44 9.40
C THR A 213 -6.75 -8.02 10.50
N GLN A 214 -7.11 -8.94 11.42
CA GLN A 214 -7.96 -8.66 12.56
C GLN A 214 -7.23 -7.79 13.60
N GLN A 215 -5.97 -8.10 13.90
CA GLN A 215 -5.16 -7.28 14.79
C GLN A 215 -4.96 -5.87 14.22
N ALA A 216 -4.65 -5.76 12.92
CA ALA A 216 -4.52 -4.47 12.25
C ALA A 216 -5.83 -3.67 12.30
N LYS A 217 -6.97 -4.34 12.11
CA LYS A 217 -8.30 -3.73 12.26
C LYS A 217 -8.51 -3.15 13.66
N LEU A 218 -8.23 -3.92 14.71
CA LEU A 218 -8.32 -3.44 16.10
C LEU A 218 -7.38 -2.27 16.40
N SER A 219 -6.25 -2.22 15.69
CA SER A 219 -5.27 -1.14 15.79
C SER A 219 -5.57 0.08 14.89
N GLY A 220 -6.63 0.06 14.07
CA GLY A 220 -6.92 1.15 13.13
C GLY A 220 -5.89 1.29 12.01
N VAL A 221 -5.18 0.21 11.66
CA VAL A 221 -4.19 0.17 10.58
C VAL A 221 -4.78 -0.59 9.40
N ALA A 222 -4.77 0.02 8.22
CA ALA A 222 -5.20 -0.66 7.01
C ALA A 222 -4.11 -1.57 6.46
N VAL A 223 -4.49 -2.76 6.03
CA VAL A 223 -3.58 -3.72 5.40
C VAL A 223 -3.99 -3.92 3.96
N TYR A 224 -3.02 -3.80 3.08
CA TYR A 224 -3.17 -4.05 1.65
C TYR A 224 -2.21 -5.14 1.20
N GLN A 225 -2.58 -5.84 0.14
CA GLN A 225 -1.70 -6.73 -0.59
C GLN A 225 -1.74 -6.40 -2.09
N SER A 226 -0.59 -6.09 -2.67
CA SER A 226 -0.38 -6.01 -4.11
C SER A 226 0.42 -7.23 -4.53
N VAL A 227 -0.02 -7.88 -5.60
CA VAL A 227 0.57 -9.12 -6.12
C VAL A 227 1.25 -8.83 -7.46
N VAL A 228 2.44 -9.38 -7.67
CA VAL A 228 3.11 -9.31 -8.97
C VAL A 228 2.31 -10.07 -10.03
N CYS A 229 2.17 -9.44 -11.19
CA CYS A 229 1.43 -9.95 -12.33
C CYS A 229 2.33 -9.98 -13.57
N ASP A 230 1.90 -10.78 -14.55
CA ASP A 230 2.32 -10.60 -15.93
C ASP A 230 2.00 -9.20 -16.44
N ASN A 231 2.90 -8.68 -17.28
CA ASN A 231 2.62 -7.53 -18.12
C ASN A 231 2.58 -7.97 -19.59
N PRO A 232 1.40 -8.31 -20.15
CA PRO A 232 1.26 -8.79 -21.52
C PRO A 232 1.64 -7.73 -22.57
N GLY A 233 1.65 -6.44 -22.21
CA GLY A 233 2.17 -5.36 -23.05
C GLY A 233 3.68 -5.11 -22.90
N GLY A 234 4.36 -5.87 -22.04
CA GLY A 234 5.79 -5.76 -21.76
C GLY A 234 6.65 -6.55 -22.73
N GLN A 235 7.87 -6.07 -22.96
CA GLN A 235 8.95 -6.82 -23.57
C GLN A 235 9.43 -7.93 -22.62
N PRO A 236 9.54 -9.19 -23.11
CA PRO A 236 10.04 -10.31 -22.31
C PRO A 236 11.37 -10.00 -21.63
N LYS A 237 11.49 -10.32 -20.33
CA LYS A 237 12.67 -10.11 -19.49
C LYS A 237 13.13 -8.65 -19.31
N VAL A 238 12.39 -7.67 -19.85
CA VAL A 238 12.72 -6.24 -19.74
C VAL A 238 11.68 -5.54 -18.86
N ASN A 239 10.40 -5.71 -19.17
CA ASN A 239 9.27 -5.13 -18.42
C ASN A 239 8.02 -6.01 -18.52
N ASP A 240 8.22 -7.33 -18.57
CA ASP A 240 7.18 -8.37 -18.59
C ASP A 240 6.53 -8.63 -17.22
N LEU A 241 6.93 -7.85 -16.20
CA LEU A 241 6.39 -7.88 -14.85
C LEU A 241 5.81 -6.52 -14.48
N ILE A 242 4.71 -6.54 -13.73
CA ILE A 242 4.10 -5.34 -13.14
C ILE A 242 3.51 -5.70 -11.78
N MET A 243 3.61 -4.80 -10.80
CA MET A 243 2.86 -4.98 -9.56
C MET A 243 1.41 -4.62 -9.81
N GLY A 244 0.50 -5.53 -9.46
CA GLY A 244 -0.93 -5.30 -9.58
C GLY A 244 -1.43 -4.25 -8.58
N ARG A 245 -2.74 -3.97 -8.64
CA ARG A 245 -3.34 -2.99 -7.71
C ARG A 245 -3.31 -3.50 -6.27
N ALA A 246 -3.16 -2.58 -5.33
CA ALA A 246 -3.25 -2.89 -3.91
C ALA A 246 -4.69 -3.28 -3.53
N VAL A 247 -4.90 -4.50 -3.05
CA VAL A 247 -6.20 -5.02 -2.61
C VAL A 247 -6.33 -4.84 -1.08
N PRO A 248 -7.37 -4.15 -0.57
CA PRO A 248 -7.58 -4.00 0.86
C PRO A 248 -7.99 -5.33 1.49
N LEU A 249 -7.34 -5.72 2.59
CA LEU A 249 -7.59 -6.98 3.29
C LEU A 249 -8.46 -6.82 4.54
N ASN A 250 -8.56 -5.61 5.08
CA ASN A 250 -9.44 -5.26 6.19
C ASN A 250 -10.24 -3.98 5.87
N PRO A 251 -11.08 -3.98 4.81
CA PRO A 251 -11.78 -2.78 4.34
C PRO A 251 -12.65 -2.13 5.42
N THR A 252 -13.06 -2.88 6.45
CA THR A 252 -13.82 -2.34 7.59
C THR A 252 -13.08 -1.28 8.40
N VAL A 253 -11.76 -1.11 8.28
CA VAL A 253 -11.04 0.03 8.90
C VAL A 253 -11.50 1.37 8.33
N TYR A 254 -12.11 1.35 7.14
CA TYR A 254 -12.74 2.50 6.50
C TYR A 254 -14.26 2.61 6.79
N ILE A 255 -14.89 1.54 7.29
CA ILE A 255 -16.35 1.44 7.53
C ILE A 255 -16.65 1.75 8.99
N GLY A 256 -17.72 2.48 9.27
CA GLY A 256 -18.05 2.96 10.64
C GLY A 256 -17.55 4.38 10.91
N ARG A 257 -17.32 5.16 9.86
CA ARG A 257 -17.27 6.62 9.90
C ARG A 257 -18.70 7.16 9.77
N PRO A 258 -19.49 7.33 10.86
CA PRO A 258 -20.81 7.95 10.75
C PRO A 258 -20.68 9.32 10.09
N THR A 259 -21.55 9.71 9.17
CA THR A 259 -21.61 11.11 8.72
C THR A 259 -21.71 12.00 9.97
N PRO A 260 -20.84 13.02 10.14
CA PRO A 260 -21.00 13.93 11.26
C PRO A 260 -22.38 14.56 11.11
N ASN A 261 -23.11 14.70 12.22
CA ASN A 261 -24.34 15.46 12.18
C ASN A 261 -23.95 16.88 11.73
N PRO A 262 -24.65 17.54 10.79
CA PRO A 262 -24.37 18.94 10.44
C PRO A 262 -24.38 19.88 11.66
N ASN A 263 -24.99 19.44 12.77
CA ASN A 263 -25.04 20.13 14.06
C ASN A 263 -23.85 19.83 15.00
N ASP A 264 -22.97 18.89 14.65
CA ASP A 264 -21.73 18.64 15.39
C ASP A 264 -20.73 19.74 15.06
N VAL A 265 -20.92 20.91 15.68
CA VAL A 265 -19.99 22.03 15.61
C VAL A 265 -18.68 21.58 16.25
N ILE A 266 -17.70 21.20 15.43
CA ILE A 266 -16.31 21.12 15.85
C ILE A 266 -15.87 22.55 16.14
N LYS A 267 -16.01 22.98 17.39
CA LYS A 267 -15.38 24.23 17.84
C LYS A 267 -13.87 24.04 17.70
N PRO A 268 -13.17 24.88 16.94
CA PRO A 268 -11.72 24.85 16.95
C PRO A 268 -11.24 25.03 18.39
N LYS A 269 -10.33 24.15 18.82
CA LYS A 269 -9.68 24.28 20.12
C LYS A 269 -8.94 25.62 20.10
N PRO A 270 -9.22 26.55 21.03
CA PRO A 270 -8.52 27.83 21.04
C PRO A 270 -7.04 27.55 21.33
N GLY A 271 -6.16 27.93 20.41
CA GLY A 271 -4.71 27.96 20.63
C GLY A 271 -3.81 27.13 19.71
N SER A 272 -4.30 26.53 18.63
CA SER A 272 -3.41 25.93 17.61
C SER A 272 -3.34 26.80 16.35
N LEU A 273 -2.35 27.69 16.32
CA LEU A 273 -1.73 28.22 15.10
C LEU A 273 -0.41 27.48 14.89
#